data_AF-A0A956B4F7-F1
#
_entry.id   AF-A0A956B4F7-F1
#
_cell.length_a   1.000
_cell.length_b   1.000
_cell.length_c   1.000
_cell.angle_alpha   90.00
_cell.angle_beta   90.00
_cell.angle_gamma   90.00
#
_symmetry.space_group_name_H-M   'P 1'
#
loop_
_entity.id
_entity.type
_entity.pdbx_description
1 polymer ?
#
loop_
_entity_poly.entity_id
_entity_poly.type
_entity_poly.pdbx_seq_one_letter_code
_entity_poly.pdbx_strand_id
1 'polypeptide(L)' 'MILGYLLKHPGAKDTIDGLTEWWLLERRVAETRREVEEAVDELVELGVLESTQHADGRVVYALRPDSQERAEHLLDAEEV' A
#
# COMPACT_ATOMS: atom_id res chain seq x y z
N MET A 1 16.77 6.76 6.75
CA MET A 1 17.49 7.74 7.61
C MET A 1 17.07 9.16 7.22
N ILE A 2 16.91 10.07 8.19
CA ILE A 2 16.44 11.46 7.95
C ILE A 2 17.35 12.25 7.00
N LEU A 3 18.67 12.02 7.04
CA LEU A 3 19.62 12.67 6.14
C LEU A 3 19.33 12.38 4.66
N GLY A 4 18.84 11.18 4.31
CA GLY A 4 18.48 10.85 2.93
C GLY A 4 17.30 11.66 2.40
N TYR A 5 16.36 12.03 3.27
CA TYR A 5 15.24 12.90 2.92
C TYR A 5 15.69 14.35 2.73
N LEU A 6 16.49 14.89 3.65
CA LEU A 6 17.04 16.25 3.52
C LEU A 6 17.94 16.40 2.28
N LEU A 7 18.65 15.35 1.87
CA LEU A 7 19.42 15.34 0.62
C LEU A 7 18.54 15.37 -0.64
N LYS A 8 17.37 14.70 -0.61
CA LYS A 8 16.37 14.76 -1.70
C LYS A 8 15.64 16.11 -1.74
N HIS A 9 15.51 16.75 -0.58
CA HIS A 9 14.81 18.03 -0.42
C HIS A 9 15.73 19.09 0.20
N PRO A 10 16.80 19.54 -0.50
CA PRO A 10 17.82 20.44 0.08
C PRO A 10 17.27 21.83 0.45
N GLY A 11 16.11 22.20 -0.08
CA GLY A 11 15.39 23.43 0.27
C GLY A 11 14.40 23.27 1.44
N ALA A 12 14.24 22.06 1.99
CA ALA A 12 13.34 21.83 3.12
C ALA A 12 13.85 22.61 4.32
N LYS A 13 13.09 23.64 4.71
CA LYS A 13 13.25 24.37 5.96
C LYS A 13 12.02 24.06 6.77
N ASP A 14 12.19 23.23 7.77
CA ASP A 14 11.07 22.74 8.54
C ASP A 14 11.44 22.62 10.02
N THR A 15 10.43 22.56 10.87
CA THR A 15 10.58 22.29 12.30
C THR A 15 10.71 20.79 12.53
N ILE A 16 11.04 20.38 13.76
CA ILE A 16 11.00 18.96 14.13
C ILE A 16 9.59 18.38 13.94
N ASP A 17 8.55 19.17 14.22
CA ASP A 17 7.17 18.74 14.04
C ASP A 17 6.84 18.51 12.57
N GLY A 18 7.16 19.45 11.67
CA GLY A 18 6.90 19.27 10.23
C GLY A 18 7.76 18.20 9.58
N LEU A 19 9.04 18.05 9.99
CA LEU A 19 9.83 16.89 9.58
C LEU A 19 9.18 15.59 10.05
N THR A 20 8.67 15.52 11.27
CA THR A 20 8.04 14.29 11.78
C THR A 20 6.74 14.00 11.05
N GLU A 21 5.89 15.00 10.81
CA GLU A 21 4.63 14.82 10.09
C GLU A 21 4.84 14.35 8.65
N TRP A 22 5.76 14.98 7.89
CA TRP A 22 5.94 14.66 6.47
C TRP A 22 6.88 13.50 6.23
N TRP A 23 8.06 13.49 6.86
CA TRP A 23 9.06 12.44 6.59
C TRP A 23 8.68 11.10 7.23
N LEU A 24 8.14 11.09 8.45
CA LEU A 24 7.73 9.83 9.08
C LEU A 24 6.55 9.23 8.33
N LEU A 25 5.59 10.07 7.90
CA LEU A 25 4.45 9.63 7.11
C LEU A 25 4.89 9.12 5.74
N GLU A 26 5.74 9.83 5.02
CA GLU A 26 6.27 9.38 3.72
C GLU A 26 6.96 8.02 3.85
N ARG A 27 7.78 7.84 4.90
CA ARG A 27 8.45 6.56 5.15
C ARG A 27 7.46 5.45 5.49
N ARG A 28 6.51 5.70 6.37
CA ARG A 28 5.48 4.72 6.72
C ARG A 28 4.65 4.35 5.51
N VAL A 29 4.22 5.33 4.71
CA VAL A 29 3.50 5.09 3.46
C VAL A 29 4.34 4.28 2.49
N ALA A 30 5.63 4.56 2.33
CA ALA A 30 6.50 3.80 1.44
C ALA A 30 6.72 2.35 1.92
N GLU A 31 6.93 2.14 3.22
CA GLU A 31 7.06 0.82 3.84
C GLU A 31 5.75 0.03 3.68
N THR A 32 4.62 0.61 4.09
CA THR A 32 3.28 -0.02 3.99
C THR A 32 2.82 -0.23 2.55
N ARG A 33 3.22 0.64 1.60
CA ARG A 33 2.85 0.47 0.18
C ARG A 33 3.33 -0.86 -0.36
N ARG A 34 4.55 -1.27 -0.01
CA ARG A 34 5.11 -2.54 -0.46
C ARG A 34 4.34 -3.72 0.13
N GLU A 35 4.03 -3.68 1.42
CA GLU A 35 3.24 -4.71 2.09
C GLU A 35 1.84 -4.84 1.47
N VAL A 36 1.21 -3.71 1.14
CA VAL A 36 -0.08 -3.69 0.44
C VAL A 36 0.03 -4.24 -0.98
N GLU A 37 1.10 -3.92 -1.72
CA GLU A 37 1.33 -4.49 -3.06
C GLU A 37 1.46 -6.01 -3.01
N GLU A 38 2.30 -6.53 -2.10
CA GLU A 38 2.50 -7.98 -1.92
C GLU A 38 1.19 -8.69 -1.54
N ALA A 39 0.40 -8.13 -0.61
CA ALA A 39 -0.89 -8.70 -0.22
C ALA A 39 -1.94 -8.66 -1.35
N VAL A 40 -2.01 -7.56 -2.11
CA VAL A 40 -2.95 -7.45 -3.24
C VAL A 40 -2.57 -8.43 -4.35
N ASP A 41 -1.29 -8.60 -4.65
CA ASP A 41 -0.82 -9.57 -5.65
C ASP A 41 -1.22 -11.00 -5.24
N GLU A 42 -1.03 -11.38 -3.97
CA GLU A 42 -1.45 -12.68 -3.45
C GLU A 42 -2.96 -12.88 -3.58
N LEU A 43 -3.78 -11.88 -3.21
CA LEU A 43 -5.23 -11.96 -3.33
C LEU A 43 -5.71 -12.04 -4.79
N VAL A 44 -4.97 -11.46 -5.74
CA VAL A 44 -5.22 -11.62 -7.17
C VAL A 44 -4.88 -13.05 -7.62
N GLU A 45 -3.75 -13.60 -7.19
CA GLU A 45 -3.35 -14.99 -7.48
C GLU A 45 -4.35 -16.01 -6.91
N LEU A 46 -4.87 -15.76 -5.70
CA LEU A 46 -5.86 -16.60 -5.03
C LEU A 46 -7.27 -16.55 -5.63
N GLY A 47 -7.50 -15.73 -6.66
CA GLY A 47 -8.83 -15.65 -7.26
C GLY A 47 -9.79 -14.74 -6.51
N VAL A 48 -9.33 -13.94 -5.53
CA VAL A 48 -10.21 -13.11 -4.68
C VAL A 48 -10.37 -11.69 -5.22
N LEU A 49 -9.27 -11.08 -5.66
CA LEU A 49 -9.33 -9.76 -6.31
C LEU A 49 -9.18 -9.87 -7.83
N GLU A 50 -9.93 -9.07 -8.58
CA GLU A 50 -9.64 -8.81 -10.00
C GLU A 50 -8.84 -7.51 -10.15
N SER A 51 -7.94 -7.47 -11.13
CA SER A 51 -7.16 -6.28 -11.49
C SER A 51 -7.54 -5.83 -12.89
N THR A 52 -7.86 -4.54 -13.04
CA THR A 52 -8.21 -3.92 -14.31
C THR A 52 -7.29 -2.75 -14.61
N GLN A 53 -6.61 -2.80 -15.75
CA GLN A 53 -5.79 -1.68 -16.22
C GLN A 53 -6.66 -0.67 -16.99
N HIS A 54 -6.65 0.57 -16.54
CA HIS A 54 -7.33 1.69 -17.19
C HIS A 54 -6.45 2.31 -18.30
N ALA A 55 -7.09 3.04 -19.21
CA ALA A 55 -6.42 3.70 -20.34
C ALA A 55 -5.38 4.75 -19.92
N ASP A 56 -5.43 5.25 -18.68
CA ASP A 56 -4.45 6.17 -18.11
C ASP A 56 -3.23 5.46 -17.48
N GLY A 57 -3.17 4.13 -17.59
CA GLY A 57 -2.09 3.29 -17.05
C GLY A 57 -2.26 2.91 -15.57
N ARG A 58 -3.32 3.38 -14.90
CA ARG A 58 -3.61 2.96 -13.51
C ARG A 58 -4.19 1.54 -13.49
N VAL A 59 -3.88 0.79 -12.43
CA VAL A 59 -4.52 -0.50 -12.15
C VAL A 59 -5.51 -0.30 -11.01
N VAL A 60 -6.73 -0.78 -11.20
CA VAL A 60 -7.79 -0.78 -10.18
C VAL A 60 -8.05 -2.22 -9.76
N TYR A 61 -8.15 -2.43 -8.45
CA TYR A 61 -8.44 -3.74 -7.87
C TYR A 61 -9.87 -3.74 -7.29
N ALA A 62 -10.60 -4.82 -7.50
CA ALA A 62 -11.94 -5.02 -6.97
C ALA A 62 -12.12 -6.45 -6.47
N LEU A 63 -12.99 -6.66 -5.49
CA LEU A 63 -13.38 -8.00 -5.08
C LEU A 63 -14.13 -8.69 -6.22
N ARG A 64 -13.78 -9.93 -6.53
CA ARG A 64 -14.53 -10.70 -7.52
C ARG A 64 -15.93 -11.01 -6.99
N PRO A 65 -17.00 -10.82 -7.79
CA PRO A 65 -18.37 -11.05 -7.34
C PRO A 65 -18.65 -12.47 -6.81
N ASP A 66 -17.92 -13.47 -7.30
CA ASP A 66 -18.05 -14.88 -6.95
C ASP A 66 -17.03 -15.35 -5.89
N SER A 67 -16.16 -14.47 -5.41
CA SER A 67 -15.13 -14.82 -4.42
C SER A 67 -15.51 -14.46 -2.98
N GLN A 68 -16.71 -13.97 -2.73
CA GLN A 68 -17.16 -13.47 -1.42
C GLN A 68 -16.94 -14.51 -0.30
N GLU A 69 -17.46 -15.73 -0.48
CA GLU A 69 -17.32 -16.83 0.49
C GLU A 69 -15.85 -17.21 0.74
N ARG A 70 -15.03 -17.16 -0.31
CA ARG A 70 -13.58 -17.43 -0.20
C ARG A 70 -12.85 -16.34 0.56
N ALA A 71 -13.21 -15.07 0.33
CA ALA A 71 -12.63 -13.94 1.04
C ALA A 71 -12.95 -14.01 2.54
N GLU A 72 -14.19 -14.34 2.89
CA GLU A 72 -14.62 -14.55 4.27
C GLU A 72 -13.81 -15.69 4.93
N HIS A 73 -13.62 -16.81 4.23
CA HIS A 73 -12.84 -17.94 4.72
C HIS A 73 -11.35 -17.62 4.98
N LEU A 74 -10.76 -16.69 4.22
CA LEU A 74 -9.38 -16.26 4.41
C LEU A 74 -9.22 -15.38 5.66
N LEU A 75 -10.19 -14.49 5.93
CA LEU A 75 -10.20 -13.68 7.14
C LEU A 75 -10.27 -14.55 8.40
N ASP A 76 -11.12 -15.58 8.37
CA ASP A 76 -11.26 -16.54 9.48
C ASP A 76 -9.97 -17.37 9.71
N ALA A 77 -9.15 -17.56 8.67
CA ALA A 77 -7.90 -18.33 8.73
C ALA A 77 -6.70 -17.51 9.25
N GLU A 78 -6.74 -16.18 9.16
CA GLU A 78 -5.70 -15.28 9.67
C GLU A 78 -5.87 -14.95 11.17
N GLU A 79 -7.03 -15.25 11.77
CA GLU A 79 -7.32 -15.02 13.20
C GLU A 79 -6.85 -16.14 14.15
N VAL A 80 -6.15 -17.18 13.66
CA VAL A 80 -5.68 -18.37 14.44
C VAL A 80 -4.17 -18.43 14.57
#